data_AF-A0A2M6Z3K4-F1
#
_entry.id   AF-A0A2M6Z3K4-F1
#
_cell.length_a   1.000
_cell.length_b   1.000
_cell.length_c   1.000
_cell.angle_alpha   90.00
_cell.angle_beta   90.00
_cell.angle_gamma   90.00
#
_symmetry.space_group_name_H-M   'P 1'
#
loop_
_entity.id
_entity.type
_entity.pdbx_description
1 polymer ?
#
loop_
_entity_poly.entity_id
_entity_poly.type
_entity_poly.pdbx_seq_one_letter_code
_entity_poly.pdbx_strand_id
1 'polypeptide(L)'
;MPLKRLKSFRVFLYFLIIGLFLFLIISLFTLFLRQESKTFANFLSNFFLIFSSFNIFIFIIAIVGIFISIGVVHSLEKISRFSQQIREGNFKASLEVKRADEIGRLAENLVQMRDQLVKILNSLEREKEKALSIIKNISDGIVVLNSQGIIKIANSVAQEILSETEKNIIG
;
A
#
# COMPACT_ATOMS: atom_id res chain seq x y z
N MET A 1 9.25 9.90 1.60
CA MET A 1 7.80 10.07 1.82
C MET A 1 7.33 11.30 2.64
N PRO A 2 8.14 12.12 3.36
CA PRO A 2 7.60 13.23 4.16
C PRO A 2 7.02 14.40 3.32
N LEU A 3 7.40 14.49 2.04
CA LEU A 3 7.05 15.60 1.16
C LEU A 3 5.56 15.70 0.79
N LYS A 4 4.80 14.58 0.73
CA LYS A 4 3.36 14.63 0.38
C LYS A 4 2.48 15.11 1.54
N ARG A 5 2.82 14.77 2.78
CA ARG A 5 2.10 15.27 3.98
C ARG A 5 2.29 16.78 4.15
N LEU A 6 3.48 17.30 3.80
CA LEU A 6 3.75 18.74 3.82
C LEU A 6 2.91 19.51 2.79
N LYS A 7 2.64 18.96 1.60
CA LYS A 7 1.89 19.69 0.55
C LYS A 7 0.44 19.94 0.94
N SER A 8 -0.28 18.93 1.44
CA SER A 8 -1.68 19.12 1.87
C SER A 8 -1.79 20.07 3.07
N PHE A 9 -0.85 19.98 4.01
CA PHE A 9 -0.77 20.92 5.13
C PHE A 9 -0.45 22.37 4.70
N ARG A 10 0.46 22.55 3.73
CA ARG A 10 0.80 23.88 3.20
C ARG A 10 -0.36 24.54 2.47
N VAL A 11 -1.13 23.78 1.68
CA VAL A 11 -2.33 24.32 1.01
C VAL A 11 -3.33 24.82 2.04
N PHE A 12 -3.56 24.06 3.11
CA PHE A 12 -4.43 24.49 4.21
C PHE A 12 -3.91 25.75 4.92
N LEU A 13 -2.60 25.82 5.18
CA LEU A 13 -1.98 26.99 5.81
C LEU A 13 -2.19 28.26 4.97
N TYR A 14 -2.11 28.17 3.64
CA TYR A 14 -2.40 29.30 2.76
C TYR A 14 -3.87 29.76 2.87
N PHE A 15 -4.83 28.83 2.88
CA PHE A 15 -6.25 29.16 3.07
C PHE A 15 -6.50 29.84 4.43
N LEU A 16 -5.86 29.37 5.49
CA LEU A 16 -5.94 30.01 6.81
C LEU A 16 -5.39 31.44 6.78
N ILE A 17 -4.19 31.63 6.24
CA ILE A 17 -3.53 32.95 6.17
C ILE A 17 -4.38 33.92 5.35
N ILE A 18 -4.93 33.48 4.21
CA ILE A 18 -5.80 34.29 3.36
C ILE A 18 -7.07 34.69 4.11
N GLY A 19 -7.74 33.74 4.79
CA GLY A 19 -8.96 34.02 5.57
C GLY A 19 -8.71 35.01 6.71
N LEU A 20 -7.59 34.85 7.43
CA LEU A 20 -7.18 35.74 8.53
C LEU A 20 -6.86 37.16 8.01
N PHE A 21 -6.21 37.26 6.85
CA PHE A 21 -5.93 38.54 6.20
C PHE A 21 -7.22 39.25 5.74
N LEU A 22 -8.16 38.51 5.15
CA LEU A 22 -9.47 39.02 4.72
C LEU A 22 -10.30 39.52 5.92
N PHE A 23 -10.27 38.76 7.02
CA PHE A 23 -10.90 39.16 8.29
C PHE A 23 -10.32 40.47 8.82
N LEU A 24 -8.98 40.61 8.80
CA LEU A 24 -8.28 41.80 9.27
C LEU A 24 -8.64 43.03 8.43
N ILE A 25 -8.70 42.88 7.09
CA ILE A 25 -9.14 43.94 6.17
C ILE A 25 -10.58 44.39 6.47
N ILE A 26 -11.51 43.44 6.63
CA ILE A 26 -12.93 43.75 6.92
C ILE A 26 -13.06 44.43 8.29
N SER A 27 -12.30 43.98 9.28
CA SER A 27 -12.26 44.60 10.62
C SER A 27 -11.79 46.05 10.55
N LEU A 28 -10.75 46.33 9.76
CA LEU A 28 -10.21 47.67 9.59
C LEU A 28 -11.20 48.59 8.85
N PHE A 29 -11.84 48.06 7.80
CA PHE A 29 -12.85 48.78 7.02
C PHE A 29 -14.08 49.14 7.86
N THR A 30 -14.50 48.24 8.74
CA THR A 30 -15.59 48.49 9.68
C THR A 30 -15.25 49.62 10.66
N LEU A 31 -14.01 49.67 11.17
CA LEU A 31 -13.53 50.76 12.03
C LEU A 31 -13.50 52.11 11.30
N PHE A 32 -13.09 52.12 10.03
CA PHE A 32 -13.05 53.32 9.19
C PHE A 32 -14.46 53.89 8.94
N LEU A 33 -15.42 53.04 8.58
CA LEU A 33 -16.80 53.46 8.28
C LEU A 33 -17.64 53.82 9.51
N ARG A 34 -17.22 53.40 10.71
CA ARG A 34 -17.82 53.83 11.98
C ARG A 34 -17.82 55.37 12.14
N GLN A 35 -16.94 56.07 11.42
CA GLN A 35 -16.81 57.52 11.45
C GLN A 35 -17.96 58.27 10.73
N GLU A 36 -18.69 57.62 9.81
CA GLU A 36 -19.66 58.30 8.90
C GLU A 36 -21.14 58.15 9.31
N SER A 37 -21.65 56.96 9.69
CA SER A 37 -23.04 56.82 10.16
C SER A 37 -23.30 55.63 11.11
N LYS A 38 -24.09 55.84 12.16
CA LYS A 38 -24.39 54.82 13.20
C LYS A 38 -25.22 53.63 12.67
N THR A 39 -26.15 53.88 11.74
CA THR A 39 -26.99 52.82 11.13
C THR A 39 -26.16 51.88 10.26
N PHE A 40 -25.22 52.43 9.48
CA PHE A 40 -24.32 51.64 8.65
C PHE A 40 -23.31 50.86 9.50
N ALA A 41 -22.81 51.45 10.58
CA ALA A 41 -21.93 50.77 11.53
C ALA A 41 -22.57 49.51 12.14
N ASN A 42 -23.86 49.58 12.52
CA ASN A 42 -24.59 48.42 13.06
C ASN A 42 -24.79 47.32 12.01
N PHE A 43 -25.10 47.69 10.76
CA PHE A 43 -25.21 46.75 9.64
C PHE A 43 -23.87 46.02 9.39
N LEU A 44 -22.76 46.77 9.36
CA LEU A 44 -21.42 46.18 9.19
C LEU A 44 -21.01 45.30 10.37
N SER A 45 -21.35 45.68 11.60
CA SER A 45 -21.03 44.88 12.79
C SER A 45 -21.74 43.52 12.76
N ASN A 46 -23.02 43.49 12.35
CA ASN A 46 -23.76 42.23 12.19
C ASN A 46 -23.17 41.38 11.05
N PHE A 47 -22.81 42.00 9.93
CA PHE A 47 -22.13 41.32 8.83
C PHE A 47 -20.80 40.70 9.26
N PHE A 48 -20.01 41.43 10.05
CA PHE A 48 -18.74 40.94 10.60
C PHE A 48 -18.91 39.75 11.54
N LEU A 49 -19.92 39.78 12.43
CA LEU A 49 -20.22 38.67 13.32
C LEU A 49 -20.59 37.40 12.53
N ILE A 50 -21.40 37.54 11.48
CA ILE A 50 -21.78 36.43 10.58
C ILE A 50 -20.55 35.91 9.83
N PHE A 51 -19.74 36.80 9.27
CA PHE A 51 -18.52 36.43 8.51
C PHE A 51 -17.49 35.72 9.39
N SER A 52 -17.26 36.23 10.61
CA SER A 52 -16.36 35.60 11.59
C SER A 52 -16.84 34.19 11.96
N SER A 53 -18.13 34.03 12.23
CA SER A 53 -18.74 32.74 12.55
C SER A 53 -18.58 31.74 11.40
N PHE A 54 -18.76 32.18 10.16
CA PHE A 54 -18.58 31.35 8.97
C PHE A 54 -17.12 30.92 8.76
N ASN A 55 -16.16 31.81 9.01
CA ASN A 55 -14.73 31.47 8.93
C ASN A 55 -14.33 30.43 9.98
N ILE A 56 -14.81 30.58 11.21
CA ILE A 56 -14.59 29.60 12.28
C ILE A 56 -15.18 28.25 11.90
N PHE A 57 -16.38 28.23 11.30
CA PHE A 57 -17.02 27.01 10.84
C PHE A 57 -16.20 26.30 9.74
N ILE A 58 -15.75 27.03 8.71
CA ILE A 58 -14.87 26.48 7.66
C ILE A 58 -13.57 25.94 8.27
N PHE A 59 -13.00 26.67 9.22
CA PHE A 59 -11.77 26.27 9.88
C PHE A 59 -11.93 24.93 10.62
N ILE A 60 -13.03 24.74 11.33
CA ILE A 60 -13.35 23.48 12.01
C ILE A 60 -13.51 22.33 11.00
N ILE A 61 -14.29 22.54 9.93
CA ILE A 61 -14.47 21.52 8.87
C ILE A 61 -13.12 21.11 8.27
N ALA A 62 -12.26 22.08 7.99
CA ALA A 62 -10.97 21.82 7.38
C ALA A 62 -10.04 21.04 8.32
N ILE A 63 -10.03 21.35 9.62
CA ILE A 63 -9.31 20.56 10.63
C ILE A 63 -9.79 19.11 10.61
N VAL A 64 -11.10 18.88 10.69
CA VAL A 64 -11.69 17.53 10.66
C VAL A 64 -11.31 16.78 9.39
N GLY A 65 -11.40 17.44 8.22
CA GLY A 65 -11.02 16.87 6.94
C GLY A 65 -9.54 16.45 6.88
N ILE A 66 -8.64 17.23 7.48
CA ILE A 66 -7.21 16.89 7.56
C ILE A 66 -7.00 15.65 8.42
N PHE A 67 -7.65 15.56 9.58
CA PHE A 67 -7.53 14.39 10.46
C PHE A 67 -8.00 13.10 9.76
N ILE A 68 -9.14 13.14 9.08
CA ILE A 68 -9.65 12.01 8.29
C ILE A 68 -8.67 11.62 7.19
N SER A 69 -8.17 12.61 6.44
CA SER A 69 -7.21 12.40 5.34
C SER A 69 -5.92 11.75 5.82
N ILE A 70 -5.37 12.18 6.96
CA ILE A 70 -4.17 11.58 7.55
C ILE A 70 -4.40 10.10 7.88
N GLY A 71 -5.55 9.74 8.46
CA GLY A 71 -5.89 8.35 8.77
C GLY A 71 -5.99 7.48 7.52
N VAL A 72 -6.66 7.97 6.46
CA VAL A 72 -6.77 7.29 5.16
C VAL A 72 -5.40 7.09 4.51
N VAL A 73 -4.62 8.15 4.36
CA VAL A 73 -3.29 8.09 3.72
C VAL A 73 -2.36 7.14 4.47
N HIS A 74 -2.37 7.17 5.80
CA HIS A 74 -1.54 6.26 6.60
C HIS A 74 -1.92 4.79 6.42
N SER A 75 -3.23 4.50 6.33
CA SER A 75 -3.72 3.13 6.12
C SER A 75 -3.34 2.62 4.73
N LEU A 76 -3.48 3.46 3.70
CA LEU A 76 -3.06 3.14 2.33
C LEU A 76 -1.55 2.94 2.22
N GLU A 77 -0.75 3.69 2.98
CA GLU A 77 0.71 3.52 3.03
C GLU A 77 1.09 2.15 3.61
N LYS A 78 0.41 1.69 4.67
CA LYS A 78 0.61 0.34 5.23
C LYS A 78 0.24 -0.75 4.22
N ILE A 79 -0.92 -0.63 3.58
CA ILE A 79 -1.38 -1.56 2.54
C ILE A 79 -0.36 -1.62 1.40
N SER A 80 0.11 -0.46 0.92
CA SER A 80 1.11 -0.39 -0.15
C SER A 80 2.42 -1.09 0.22
N ARG A 81 2.93 -0.87 1.44
CA ARG A 81 4.15 -1.54 1.93
C ARG A 81 3.95 -3.04 2.08
N PHE A 82 2.79 -3.49 2.53
CA PHE A 82 2.47 -4.91 2.61
C PHE A 82 2.47 -5.55 1.22
N SER A 83 1.76 -4.97 0.25
CA SER A 83 1.74 -5.47 -1.13
C SER A 83 3.13 -5.49 -1.76
N GLN A 84 3.98 -4.51 -1.45
CA GLN A 84 5.38 -4.52 -1.89
C GLN A 84 6.16 -5.70 -1.31
N GLN A 85 6.02 -5.99 -0.02
CA GLN A 85 6.67 -7.16 0.61
C GLN A 85 6.21 -8.47 -0.02
N ILE A 86 4.91 -8.62 -0.30
CA ILE A 86 4.38 -9.80 -1.00
C ILE A 86 4.98 -9.92 -2.40
N ARG A 87 5.08 -8.81 -3.14
CA ARG A 87 5.71 -8.78 -4.47
C ARG A 87 7.18 -9.19 -4.44
N GLU A 88 7.89 -8.87 -3.36
CA GLU A 88 9.29 -9.24 -3.15
C GLU A 88 9.46 -10.70 -2.64
N GLY A 89 8.35 -11.46 -2.53
CA GLY A 89 8.35 -12.86 -2.09
C GLY A 89 8.31 -13.05 -0.58
N ASN A 90 8.21 -11.98 0.21
CA ASN A 90 8.07 -12.06 1.65
C ASN A 90 6.60 -12.31 2.06
N PHE A 91 6.16 -13.56 2.00
CA PHE A 91 4.81 -13.97 2.41
C PHE A 91 4.61 -14.07 3.93
N LYS A 92 5.64 -13.79 4.74
CA LYS A 92 5.52 -13.70 6.21
C LYS A 92 5.14 -12.30 6.68
N ALA A 93 5.09 -11.31 5.79
CA ALA A 93 4.68 -9.96 6.10
C ALA A 93 3.29 -9.95 6.75
N SER A 94 3.08 -9.09 7.76
CA SER A 94 1.78 -8.85 8.39
C SER A 94 1.20 -7.49 7.99
N LEU A 95 -0.13 -7.40 7.97
CA LEU A 95 -0.86 -6.16 7.72
C LEU A 95 -1.88 -5.95 8.82
N GLU A 96 -1.62 -4.96 9.68
CA GLU A 96 -2.54 -4.56 10.74
C GLU A 96 -3.17 -3.20 10.42
N VAL A 97 -4.40 -3.26 9.93
CA VAL A 97 -5.26 -2.10 9.66
C VAL A 97 -6.56 -2.29 10.43
N LYS A 98 -6.68 -1.62 11.58
CA LYS A 98 -7.89 -1.65 12.41
C LYS A 98 -8.87 -0.58 11.92
N ARG A 99 -9.68 -0.92 10.91
CA ARG A 99 -10.76 -0.07 10.39
C ARG A 99 -11.99 -0.93 10.10
N ALA A 100 -13.18 -0.40 10.37
CA ALA A 100 -14.45 -1.07 10.06
C ALA A 100 -15.07 -0.59 8.74
N ASP A 101 -14.29 0.11 7.92
CA ASP A 101 -14.70 0.67 6.62
C ASP A 101 -14.15 -0.15 5.45
N GLU A 102 -14.35 0.35 4.22
CA GLU A 102 -13.89 -0.27 2.98
C GLU A 102 -12.37 -0.48 2.95
N ILE A 103 -11.60 0.37 3.63
CA ILE A 103 -10.14 0.25 3.72
C ILE A 103 -9.76 -0.95 4.61
N GLY A 104 -10.51 -1.16 5.70
CA GLY A 104 -10.37 -2.35 6.54
C GLY A 104 -10.65 -3.64 5.75
N ARG A 105 -11.79 -3.69 5.05
CA ARG A 105 -12.16 -4.83 4.20
C ARG A 105 -11.12 -5.10 3.10
N LEU A 106 -10.57 -4.04 2.49
CA LEU A 106 -9.50 -4.17 1.50
C LEU A 106 -8.24 -4.80 2.11
N ALA A 107 -7.85 -4.38 3.32
CA ALA A 107 -6.71 -4.95 4.02
C ALA A 107 -6.91 -6.44 4.32
N GLU A 108 -8.09 -6.83 4.82
CA GLU A 108 -8.45 -8.23 5.06
C GLU A 108 -8.40 -9.07 3.78
N ASN A 109 -8.96 -8.57 2.68
CA ASN A 109 -8.93 -9.24 1.39
C ASN A 109 -7.49 -9.48 0.90
N LEU A 110 -6.60 -8.49 1.06
CA LEU A 110 -5.18 -8.64 0.68
C LEU A 110 -4.45 -9.66 1.55
N VAL A 111 -4.76 -9.72 2.84
CA VAL A 111 -4.23 -10.76 3.75
C VAL A 111 -4.71 -12.15 3.30
N GLN A 112 -6.01 -12.30 2.98
CA GLN A 112 -6.55 -13.54 2.46
C GLN A 112 -5.90 -13.94 1.12
N MET A 113 -5.67 -12.99 0.21
CA MET A 113 -4.98 -13.23 -1.06
C MET A 113 -3.55 -13.74 -0.83
N ARG A 114 -2.79 -13.14 0.08
CA ARG A 114 -1.46 -13.64 0.48
C ARG A 114 -1.56 -15.09 0.96
N ASP A 115 -2.51 -15.40 1.84
CA ASP A 115 -2.64 -16.73 2.42
C ASP A 115 -3.02 -17.79 1.37
N GLN A 116 -3.87 -17.43 0.42
CA GLN A 116 -4.18 -18.30 -0.72
C GLN A 116 -2.97 -18.51 -1.62
N LEU A 117 -2.18 -17.47 -1.89
CA LEU A 117 -0.93 -17.61 -2.64
C LEU A 117 0.03 -18.59 -1.96
N VAL A 118 0.22 -18.48 -0.64
CA VAL A 118 1.06 -19.41 0.13
C VAL A 118 0.54 -20.85 0.03
N LYS A 119 -0.78 -21.05 0.14
CA LYS A 119 -1.39 -22.39 -0.02
C LYS A 119 -1.12 -22.98 -1.40
N ILE A 120 -1.28 -22.18 -2.46
CA ILE A 120 -1.04 -22.59 -3.85
C ILE A 120 0.44 -22.97 -4.03
N LEU A 121 1.37 -22.13 -3.56
CA LEU A 121 2.81 -22.40 -3.65
C LEU A 121 3.20 -23.70 -2.93
N ASN A 122 2.71 -23.91 -1.71
CA ASN A 122 2.97 -25.14 -0.96
C ASN A 122 2.36 -26.37 -1.66
N SER A 123 1.23 -26.22 -2.34
CA SER A 123 0.63 -27.31 -3.11
C SER A 123 1.47 -27.66 -4.33
N LEU A 124 1.95 -26.64 -5.05
CA LEU A 124 2.82 -26.81 -6.21
C LEU A 124 4.15 -27.47 -5.83
N GLU A 125 4.72 -27.10 -4.68
CA GLU A 125 5.94 -27.73 -4.16
C GLU A 125 5.72 -29.22 -3.86
N ARG A 126 4.61 -29.59 -3.20
CA ARG A 126 4.26 -31.00 -2.97
C ARG A 126 4.05 -31.78 -4.26
N GLU A 127 3.40 -31.20 -5.27
CA GLU A 127 3.22 -31.85 -6.57
C GLU A 127 4.55 -32.07 -7.28
N LYS A 128 5.45 -31.09 -7.23
CA LYS A 128 6.81 -31.20 -7.76
C LYS A 128 7.59 -32.32 -7.05
N GLU A 129 7.53 -32.39 -5.71
CA GLU A 129 8.20 -33.44 -4.94
C GLU A 129 7.66 -34.83 -5.27
N LYS A 130 6.34 -34.99 -5.41
CA LYS A 130 5.71 -36.25 -5.84
C LYS A 130 6.22 -36.69 -7.22
N ALA A 131 6.24 -35.77 -8.19
CA ALA A 131 6.74 -36.06 -9.53
C ALA A 131 8.21 -36.51 -9.51
N LEU A 132 9.06 -35.82 -8.73
CA LEU A 132 10.47 -36.20 -8.57
C LEU A 132 10.64 -37.57 -7.89
N SER A 133 9.81 -37.88 -6.90
CA SER A 133 9.85 -39.18 -6.23
C SER A 133 9.45 -40.32 -7.16
N ILE A 134 8.47 -40.12 -8.05
CA ILE A 134 8.09 -41.12 -9.05
C ILE A 134 9.28 -41.40 -9.98
N ILE A 135 9.92 -40.35 -10.51
CA ILE A 135 11.09 -40.50 -11.40
C ILE A 135 12.25 -41.24 -10.71
N LYS A 136 12.47 -41.00 -9.41
CA LYS A 136 13.51 -41.68 -8.64
C LYS A 136 13.21 -43.16 -8.37
N ASN A 137 11.94 -43.52 -8.26
CA ASN A 137 11.51 -44.88 -7.89
C ASN A 137 11.17 -45.77 -9.09
N ILE A 138 11.23 -45.25 -10.31
CA ILE A 138 11.15 -46.08 -11.52
C ILE A 138 12.41 -46.96 -11.59
N SER A 139 12.21 -48.27 -11.65
CA SER A 139 13.27 -49.28 -11.73
C SER A 139 14.04 -49.27 -13.07
N ASP A 140 13.56 -48.50 -14.05
CA ASP A 140 14.23 -48.32 -15.33
C ASP A 140 15.19 -47.11 -15.27
N GLY A 141 16.33 -47.25 -15.96
CA GLY A 141 17.25 -46.15 -16.19
C GLY A 141 16.66 -45.12 -17.16
N ILE A 142 16.41 -43.90 -16.69
CA ILE A 142 15.93 -42.78 -17.52
C ILE A 142 17.08 -41.83 -17.81
N VAL A 143 17.31 -41.58 -19.11
CA VAL A 143 18.31 -40.62 -19.61
C VAL A 143 17.61 -39.64 -20.56
N VAL A 144 17.77 -38.34 -20.31
CA VAL A 144 17.29 -37.26 -21.18
C VAL A 144 18.49 -36.65 -21.90
N LEU A 145 18.46 -36.64 -23.24
CA LEU A 145 19.49 -36.06 -24.08
C LEU A 145 19.09 -34.66 -24.57
N ASN A 146 20.07 -33.79 -24.85
CA ASN A 146 19.83 -32.55 -25.60
C ASN A 146 19.81 -32.82 -27.11
N SER A 147 19.56 -31.79 -27.93
CA SER A 147 19.53 -31.91 -29.40
C SER A 147 20.88 -32.28 -30.03
N GLN A 148 21.97 -32.24 -29.26
CA GLN A 148 23.31 -32.66 -29.66
C GLN A 148 23.65 -34.08 -29.17
N GLY A 149 22.71 -34.79 -28.52
CA GLY A 149 22.92 -36.15 -28.02
C GLY A 149 23.66 -36.23 -26.67
N ILE A 150 23.86 -35.12 -25.96
CA ILE A 150 24.54 -35.07 -24.66
C ILE A 150 23.52 -35.26 -23.52
N ILE A 151 23.88 -36.07 -22.52
CA ILE A 151 23.04 -36.32 -21.33
C ILE A 151 22.82 -35.02 -20.54
N LYS A 152 21.55 -34.66 -20.37
CA LYS A 152 21.08 -33.49 -19.61
C LYS A 152 20.53 -33.88 -18.23
N ILE A 153 19.84 -35.02 -18.14
CA ILE A 153 19.27 -35.56 -16.89
C ILE A 153 19.44 -37.08 -16.91
N ALA A 154 19.89 -37.67 -15.81
CA ALA A 154 19.91 -39.12 -15.58
C ALA A 154 19.38 -39.41 -14.18
N ASN A 155 18.48 -40.38 -14.03
CA ASN A 155 18.04 -40.84 -12.71
C ASN A 155 19.09 -41.77 -12.06
N SER A 156 18.93 -42.06 -10.76
CA SER A 156 19.89 -42.85 -9.98
C SER A 156 20.14 -44.24 -10.58
N VAL A 157 19.11 -44.90 -11.13
CA VAL A 157 19.25 -46.20 -11.80
C VAL A 157 20.08 -46.08 -13.09
N ALA A 158 19.82 -45.06 -13.93
CA ALA A 158 20.64 -44.84 -15.12
C ALA A 158 22.10 -44.52 -14.76
N GLN A 159 22.33 -43.79 -13.67
CA GLN A 159 23.68 -43.51 -13.18
C GLN A 159 24.40 -44.79 -12.75
N GLU A 160 23.73 -45.68 -12.00
CA GLU A 160 24.30 -46.99 -11.63
C GLU A 160 24.66 -47.83 -12.86
N ILE A 161 23.72 -47.97 -13.80
CA ILE A 161 23.95 -48.73 -15.04
C ILE A 161 25.12 -48.15 -15.85
N LEU A 162 25.17 -46.82 -16.01
CA LEU A 162 26.25 -46.16 -16.75
C LEU A 162 27.61 -46.27 -16.04
N SER A 163 27.65 -46.19 -14.70
CA SER A 163 28.88 -46.37 -13.92
C SER A 163 29.40 -47.80 -13.93
N GLU A 164 28.52 -48.82 -13.94
CA GLU A 164 28.95 -50.21 -14.14
C GLU A 164 29.51 -50.43 -15.54
N THR A 165 28.93 -49.78 -16.55
CA THR A 165 29.40 -49.86 -17.93
C THR A 165 30.79 -49.24 -18.08
N GLU A 166 31.06 -48.10 -17.43
CA GLU A 166 32.37 -47.42 -17.45
C GLU A 166 33.47 -48.27 -16.78
N LYS A 167 33.15 -48.94 -15.66
CA LYS A 167 34.07 -49.88 -15.00
C LYS A 167 34.43 -51.11 -15.85
N ASN A 168 33.49 -51.60 -16.66
CA ASN A 168 33.70 -52.77 -17.53
C ASN A 168 34.51 -52.47 -18.81
N ILE A 169 34.73 -51.19 -19.14
CA ILE A 169 35.52 -50.80 -20.33
C ILE A 169 37.00 -50.54 -19.98
N ILE A 170 37.34 -50.45 -18.68
CA ILE A 170 38.73 -50.26 -18.18
C ILE A 170 39.28 -51.57 -17.56
N GLY A 171 38.71 -52.71 -17.94
CA GLY A 171 39.19 -54.06 -17.58
C GLY A 171 39.95 -54.71 -18.73
#